data_AF-A0A930TX60-F1
#
_entry.id   AF-A0A930TX60-F1
#
_cell.length_a   1.000
_cell.length_b   1.000
_cell.length_c   1.000
_cell.angle_alpha   90.00
_cell.angle_beta   90.00
_cell.angle_gamma   90.00
#
_symmetry.space_group_name_H-M   'P 1'
#
loop_
_entity.id
_entity.type
_entity.pdbx_description
1 polymer ?
#
loop_
_entity_poly.entity_id
_entity_poly.type
_entity_poly.pdbx_seq_one_letter_code
_entity_poly.pdbx_strand_id
1 'polypeptide(L)'
;MSEITLTQADNGRTIDIWVGDRLDVNLRENPTTGFQWGIDQNNDEVLRVEGAEYISPTTSPIGGAGQRTFTFIGQQSGTAELRLKLWREWQGESSVVERFTVTIQVHD
;
A
#
# COMPACT_ATOMS: atom_id res chain seq x y z
N MET A 1 -4.02 19.57 -1.56
CA MET A 1 -4.79 18.33 -1.35
C MET A 1 -5.12 17.74 -2.70
N SER A 2 -4.12 17.08 -3.24
CA SER A 2 -4.20 16.17 -4.37
C SER A 2 -4.42 14.75 -3.87
N GLU A 3 -5.01 13.91 -4.72
CA GLU A 3 -5.13 12.48 -4.48
C GLU A 3 -4.23 11.76 -5.49
N ILE A 4 -3.28 10.98 -4.97
CA ILE A 4 -2.33 10.20 -5.75
C ILE A 4 -2.68 8.74 -5.56
N THR A 5 -2.75 8.00 -6.67
CA THR A 5 -3.02 6.55 -6.63
C THR A 5 -1.85 5.79 -7.23
N LEU A 6 -1.30 4.86 -6.47
CA LEU A 6 -0.27 3.93 -6.89
C LEU A 6 -0.84 2.54 -7.09
N THR A 7 -0.25 1.80 -8.02
CA THR A 7 -0.57 0.41 -8.32
C THR A 7 0.70 -0.44 -8.32
N GLN A 8 0.61 -1.75 -8.59
CA GLN A 8 1.81 -2.59 -8.74
C GLN A 8 2.81 -2.05 -9.77
N ALA A 9 2.35 -1.30 -10.78
CA ALA A 9 3.21 -0.74 -11.81
C ALA A 9 4.17 0.33 -11.27
N ASP A 10 3.91 0.85 -10.08
CA ASP A 10 4.71 1.88 -9.42
C ASP A 10 5.77 1.32 -8.47
N ASN A 11 5.88 -0.01 -8.38
CA ASN A 11 6.88 -0.65 -7.53
C ASN A 11 8.31 -0.22 -7.91
N GLY A 12 9.08 0.18 -6.91
CA GLY A 12 10.44 0.70 -7.02
C GLY A 12 10.52 2.18 -7.42
N ARG A 13 9.40 2.90 -7.56
CA ARG A 13 9.41 4.32 -7.94
C ARG A 13 9.61 5.25 -6.74
N THR A 14 10.06 6.46 -7.06
CA THR A 14 9.99 7.62 -6.17
C THR A 14 8.76 8.44 -6.54
N ILE A 15 7.99 8.84 -5.53
CA ILE A 15 6.72 9.57 -5.67
C ILE A 15 6.82 10.85 -4.86
N ASP A 16 6.60 11.98 -5.53
CA ASP A 16 6.52 13.29 -4.92
C ASP A 16 5.08 13.61 -4.52
N ILE A 17 4.88 13.99 -3.26
CA ILE A 17 3.59 14.48 -2.72
C ILE A 17 3.83 15.71 -1.85
N TRP A 18 2.77 16.43 -1.48
CA TRP A 18 2.85 17.56 -0.56
C TRP A 18 2.24 17.22 0.81
N VAL A 19 2.59 17.99 1.84
CA VAL A 19 1.91 17.90 3.13
C VAL A 19 0.40 18.10 2.95
N GLY A 20 -0.38 17.18 3.51
CA GLY A 20 -1.84 17.10 3.40
C GLY A 20 -2.35 16.37 2.16
N ASP A 21 -1.49 15.94 1.22
CA ASP A 21 -1.93 15.11 0.09
C ASP A 21 -2.29 13.70 0.55
N ARG A 22 -3.27 13.11 -0.15
CA ARG A 22 -3.71 11.73 0.05
C ARG A 22 -3.00 10.82 -0.94
N LEU A 23 -2.40 9.76 -0.43
CA LEU A 23 -1.76 8.71 -1.21
C LEU A 23 -2.49 7.38 -0.98
N ASP A 24 -3.09 6.84 -2.03
CA ASP A 24 -3.72 5.52 -2.03
C ASP A 24 -2.85 4.52 -2.78
N VAL A 25 -2.54 3.38 -2.15
CA VAL A 25 -1.78 2.28 -2.76
C VAL A 25 -2.72 1.10 -2.98
N ASN A 26 -3.05 0.84 -4.24
CA ASN A 26 -4.01 -0.17 -4.67
C ASN A 26 -3.28 -1.40 -5.21
N LEU A 27 -3.24 -2.47 -4.42
CA LEU A 27 -2.57 -3.72 -4.79
C LEU A 27 -3.60 -4.84 -4.96
N ARG A 28 -3.45 -5.65 -6.00
CA ARG A 28 -4.30 -6.83 -6.20
C ARG A 28 -4.06 -7.81 -5.07
N GLU A 29 -5.15 -8.33 -4.53
CA GLU A 29 -5.17 -9.30 -3.44
C GLU A 29 -6.22 -10.37 -3.76
N ASN A 30 -5.88 -11.64 -3.56
CA ASN A 30 -6.85 -12.72 -3.64
C ASN A 30 -6.96 -13.42 -2.27
N PRO A 31 -7.92 -13.02 -1.42
CA PRO A 31 -8.02 -13.53 -0.05
C PRO A 31 -8.35 -15.03 0.01
N THR A 32 -8.88 -15.63 -1.06
CA THR A 32 -9.14 -17.08 -1.10
C THR A 32 -7.87 -17.92 -1.02
N THR A 33 -6.72 -17.34 -1.35
CA THR A 33 -5.41 -17.99 -1.25
C THR A 33 -4.79 -17.87 0.15
N GLY A 34 -5.38 -17.04 1.01
CA GLY A 34 -4.84 -16.71 2.32
C GLY A 34 -3.74 -15.66 2.34
N PHE A 35 -3.22 -15.25 1.18
CA PHE A 35 -2.23 -14.18 1.09
C PHE A 35 -2.89 -12.81 1.17
N GLN A 36 -2.34 -11.96 2.02
CA GLN A 36 -2.84 -10.60 2.27
C GLN A 36 -1.69 -9.60 2.25
N TRP A 37 -1.93 -8.42 1.70
CA TRP A 37 -0.99 -7.32 1.80
C TRP A 37 -1.03 -6.72 3.21
N GLY A 38 0.15 -6.35 3.73
CA GLY A 38 0.30 -5.61 4.97
C GLY A 38 1.47 -4.63 4.90
N ILE A 39 1.48 -3.65 5.81
CA ILE A 39 2.61 -2.72 5.96
C ILE A 39 3.78 -3.47 6.58
N ASP A 40 4.91 -3.45 5.90
CA ASP A 40 6.18 -4.04 6.36
C ASP A 40 7.08 -2.97 6.98
N GLN A 41 7.13 -1.79 6.35
CA GLN A 41 7.86 -0.63 6.86
C GLN A 41 7.19 0.66 6.41
N ASN A 42 7.13 1.64 7.30
CA ASN A 42 6.73 3.01 7.02
C ASN A 42 7.41 3.98 8.01
N ASN A 43 7.44 5.28 7.69
CA ASN A 43 7.73 6.34 8.65
C ASN A 43 6.47 7.18 8.88
N ASP A 44 5.76 6.92 10.00
CA ASP A 44 4.49 7.57 10.33
C ASP A 44 4.60 9.08 10.61
N GLU A 45 5.80 9.59 10.91
CA GLU A 45 6.04 11.03 11.09
C GLU A 45 5.96 11.79 9.76
N VAL A 46 6.44 11.17 8.68
CA VAL A 46 6.46 11.76 7.32
C VAL A 46 5.21 11.37 6.53
N LEU A 47 4.78 10.11 6.65
CA LEU A 47 3.68 9.53 5.90
C LEU A 47 2.71 8.83 6.87
N ARG A 48 1.65 9.52 7.28
CA ARG A 48 0.69 9.00 8.26
C ARG A 48 -0.21 7.94 7.63
N VAL A 49 -0.39 6.80 8.29
CA VAL A 49 -1.36 5.76 7.88
C VAL A 49 -2.76 6.17 8.33
N GLU A 50 -3.70 6.25 7.39
CA GLU A 50 -5.13 6.45 7.71
C GLU A 50 -5.87 5.12 7.82
N GLY A 51 -5.49 4.12 7.03
CA GLY A 51 -6.13 2.81 7.09
C GLY A 51 -5.82 1.91 5.90
N ALA A 52 -6.40 0.72 5.93
CA ALA A 52 -6.37 -0.22 4.82
C ALA A 52 -7.72 -0.91 4.66
N GLU A 53 -8.21 -1.03 3.43
CA GLU A 53 -9.48 -1.67 3.10
C GLU A 53 -9.29 -2.68 1.96
N TYR A 54 -9.97 -3.82 2.04
CA TYR A 54 -10.04 -4.77 0.95
C TYR A 54 -11.38 -4.63 0.22
N ILE A 55 -11.32 -4.38 -1.08
CA ILE A 55 -12.48 -4.25 -1.97
C ILE A 55 -12.60 -5.54 -2.79
N SER A 56 -13.72 -6.23 -2.61
CA SER A 56 -14.07 -7.43 -3.38
C SER A 56 -14.48 -7.04 -4.82
N PRO A 57 -14.18 -7.85 -5.84
CA PRO A 57 -14.58 -7.54 -7.21
C PRO A 57 -16.11 -7.64 -7.34
N THR A 58 -16.75 -6.56 -7.80
CA THR A 58 -18.22 -6.42 -7.86
C THR A 58 -18.90 -7.39 -8.85
N THR A 59 -18.18 -7.92 -9.84
CA THR A 59 -18.76 -8.71 -10.96
C THR A 59 -17.99 -9.97 -11.34
N SER A 60 -17.01 -10.44 -10.54
CA SER A 60 -16.30 -11.69 -10.85
C SER A 60 -16.96 -12.92 -10.22
N PRO A 61 -16.93 -14.09 -10.89
CA PRO A 61 -17.30 -15.35 -10.29
C PRO A 61 -16.44 -15.65 -9.05
N ILE A 62 -16.93 -16.53 -8.19
CA ILE A 62 -16.25 -17.05 -7.00
C ILE A 62 -14.75 -17.27 -7.29
N GLY A 63 -13.86 -16.49 -6.65
CA GLY A 63 -12.40 -16.58 -6.82
C GLY A 63 -11.72 -15.42 -7.56
N GLY A 64 -12.45 -14.39 -8.01
CA GLY A 64 -11.85 -13.19 -8.60
C GLY A 64 -10.91 -12.45 -7.65
N ALA A 65 -9.76 -11.99 -8.16
CA ALA A 65 -8.84 -11.14 -7.39
C ALA A 65 -9.50 -9.78 -7.11
N GLY A 66 -9.59 -9.40 -5.85
CA GLY A 66 -9.94 -8.04 -5.43
C GLY A 66 -8.71 -7.15 -5.34
N GLN A 67 -8.86 -6.03 -4.62
CA GLN A 67 -7.78 -5.10 -4.37
C GLN A 67 -7.76 -4.71 -2.90
N ARG A 68 -6.58 -4.61 -2.32
CA ARG A 68 -6.36 -3.94 -1.04
C ARG A 68 -5.84 -2.53 -1.31
N THR A 69 -6.50 -1.56 -0.70
CA THR A 69 -6.12 -0.15 -0.73
C THR A 69 -5.56 0.23 0.63
N PHE A 70 -4.35 0.77 0.65
CA PHE A 70 -3.77 1.43 1.81
C PHE A 70 -3.85 2.95 1.60
N THR A 71 -4.39 3.67 2.58
CA THR A 71 -4.49 5.13 2.53
C THR A 71 -3.47 5.75 3.47
N PHE A 72 -2.73 6.71 2.94
CA PHE A 72 -1.77 7.52 3.67
C PHE A 72 -1.99 9.02 3.44
N ILE A 73 -1.49 9.84 4.36
CA ILE A 73 -1.46 11.31 4.26
C ILE A 73 -0.03 11.79 4.42
N GLY A 74 0.42 12.70 3.54
CA GLY A 74 1.66 13.44 3.75
C GLY A 74 1.59 14.26 5.03
N GLN A 75 2.31 13.88 6.07
CA GLN A 75 2.18 14.46 7.42
C GLN A 75 3.19 15.58 7.65
N GLN A 76 4.43 15.37 7.21
CA GLN A 76 5.55 16.28 7.38
C GLN A 76 6.49 16.17 6.18
N SER A 77 7.12 17.28 5.79
CA SER A 77 8.14 17.24 4.75
C SER A 77 9.31 16.33 5.12
N GLY A 78 9.81 15.59 4.14
CA GLY A 78 10.83 14.56 4.37
C GLY A 78 10.77 13.43 3.35
N THR A 79 11.46 12.34 3.65
CA THR A 79 11.47 11.14 2.81
C THR A 79 11.06 9.93 3.65
N ALA A 80 10.10 9.15 3.14
CA ALA A 80 9.66 7.89 3.72
C ALA A 80 9.88 6.74 2.74
N GLU A 81 10.48 5.65 3.20
CA GLU A 81 10.52 4.40 2.46
C GLU A 81 9.31 3.56 2.86
N LEU A 82 8.30 3.48 2.00
CA LEU A 82 7.11 2.66 2.22
C LEU A 82 7.36 1.26 1.64
N ARG A 83 7.27 0.24 2.50
CA ARG A 83 7.28 -1.17 2.09
C ARG A 83 6.02 -1.88 2.52
N LEU A 84 5.42 -2.59 1.58
CA LEU A 84 4.30 -3.50 1.81
C LEU A 84 4.75 -4.92 1.46
N LYS A 85 4.18 -5.92 2.14
CA LYS A 85 4.46 -7.35 1.89
C LYS A 85 3.16 -8.14 1.68
N LEU A 86 3.18 -9.06 0.72
CA LEU A 86 2.14 -10.04 0.50
C LEU A 86 2.54 -11.34 1.20
N TRP A 87 1.80 -11.72 2.23
CA TRP A 87 2.17 -12.82 3.13
C TRP A 87 0.95 -13.48 3.76
N ARG A 88 1.16 -14.60 4.44
CA ARG A 88 0.16 -15.25 5.29
C ARG A 88 0.54 -14.99 6.74
N GLU A 89 -0.24 -14.18 7.43
CA GLU A 89 0.05 -13.76 8.81
C GLU A 89 0.32 -14.95 9.73
N TRP A 90 -0.46 -16.04 9.62
CA TRP A 90 -0.28 -17.25 10.44
C TRP A 90 0.94 -18.10 10.08
N GLN A 91 1.57 -17.91 8.92
CA GLN A 91 2.81 -18.61 8.52
C GLN A 91 4.06 -17.74 8.78
N GLY A 92 3.89 -16.47 9.14
CA GLY A 92 4.97 -15.55 9.45
C GLY A 92 5.82 -15.15 8.23
N GLU A 93 6.98 -14.54 8.50
CA GLU A 93 7.89 -13.95 7.50
C GLU A 93 8.32 -14.91 6.38
N SER A 94 8.40 -16.21 6.67
CA SER A 94 8.76 -17.23 5.67
C SER A 94 7.75 -17.36 4.53
N SER A 95 6.55 -16.82 4.71
CA SER A 95 5.46 -16.85 3.73
C SER A 95 5.38 -15.61 2.83
N VAL A 96 6.30 -14.65 2.97
CA VAL A 96 6.32 -13.47 2.10
C VAL A 96 6.63 -13.90 0.67
N VAL A 97 5.69 -13.66 -0.24
CA VAL A 97 5.81 -14.01 -1.66
C VAL A 97 6.01 -12.80 -2.57
N GLU A 98 5.65 -11.60 -2.11
CA GLU A 98 5.81 -10.37 -2.89
C GLU A 98 6.08 -9.18 -1.96
N ARG A 99 6.82 -8.19 -2.48
CA ARG A 99 7.02 -6.90 -1.84
C ARG A 99 6.74 -5.77 -2.82
N PHE A 100 6.07 -4.73 -2.31
CA PHE A 100 5.89 -3.46 -2.98
C PHE A 100 6.68 -2.40 -2.20
N THR A 101 7.48 -1.61 -2.89
CA THR A 101 8.37 -0.62 -2.26
C THR A 101 8.35 0.65 -3.07
N VAL A 102 8.13 1.79 -2.40
CA VAL A 102 8.21 3.11 -3.03
C VAL A 102 8.88 4.10 -2.08
N THR A 103 9.61 5.03 -2.65
CA THR A 103 10.19 6.16 -1.92
C THR A 103 9.24 7.34 -2.02
N ILE A 104 8.68 7.78 -0.91
CA ILE A 104 7.79 8.95 -0.88
C ILE A 104 8.60 10.16 -0.46
N GLN A 105 8.60 11.20 -1.29
CA GLN A 105 9.17 12.51 -0.99
C GLN A 105 8.03 13.47 -0.71
N VAL A 106 7.92 13.92 0.55
CA VAL A 106 6.90 14.86 1.00
C VAL A 106 7.49 16.27 1.02
N HIS A 107 6.85 17.21 0.33
CA HIS A 107 7.23 18.62 0.22
C HIS A 107 6.24 19.51 1.00
N ASP A 108 6.64 20.75 1.30
CA ASP A 108 5.86 21.74 2.07
C ASP A 108 4.96 22.66 1.22
#